data_AF-A0A3N5ZAF7-F1
#
_entry.id   AF-A0A3N5ZAF7-F1
#
_cell.length_a   1.000
_cell.length_b   1.000
_cell.length_c   1.000
_cell.angle_alpha   90.00
_cell.angle_beta   90.00
_cell.angle_gamma   90.00
#
_symmetry.space_group_name_H-M   'P 1'
#
loop_
_entity.id
_entity.type
_entity.pdbx_description
1 polymer ?
#
loop_
_entity_poly.entity_id
_entity_poly.type
_entity_poly.pdbx_seq_one_letter_code
_entity_poly.pdbx_strand_id
1 'polypeptide(L)'
;MIAVVVFLSATGFGYYLTTDAGRLSGKSGSVAGIPSNHDRQQQIQGKSSVPGGHEQPEPSIEDRLVKELKEFYGKTISEKSTQVILLKVKKFVMRLYPEDGENRFYNILKRAFPDLADEIMKVLAKLEKYQRWMEENADALSRMNSVEKQGLLWERRKEFFGDDASEIWSEEVLAYEKRKQNVRDALDFLDKADDIPIHEKLDLYQTSIQEAYQNSPEAYVLQNKDMLAKVFFGIDSVQDELKSLDPEQRRVEINRIRSEIGFPKNRLKKWSSATNIRSAAGKRAWPTWKSANRQQQSLKGKHSKPA
;
A
#
# COMPACT_ATOMS: atom_id res chain seq x y z
N MET A 1 7.84 -6.63 18.73
CA MET A 1 6.63 -5.86 18.35
C MET A 1 6.79 -4.42 18.77
N ILE A 2 7.29 -3.56 17.88
CA ILE A 2 7.12 -2.10 17.97
C ILE A 2 7.01 -1.63 16.51
N ALA A 3 5.78 -1.54 16.00
CA ALA A 3 5.47 -0.86 14.76
C ALA A 3 5.15 0.59 15.13
N VAL A 4 6.15 1.48 15.03
CA VAL A 4 5.88 2.92 15.15
C VAL A 4 5.36 3.39 13.81
N VAL A 5 4.06 3.66 13.84
CA VAL A 5 3.30 4.43 12.87
C VAL A 5 4.03 5.75 12.58
N VAL A 6 4.50 5.94 11.35
CA VAL A 6 4.76 7.29 10.81
C VAL A 6 4.02 7.43 9.49
N PHE A 7 2.69 7.40 9.60
CA PHE A 7 1.86 8.20 8.73
C PHE A 7 2.21 9.66 9.04
N LEU A 8 3.17 10.23 8.31
CA LEU A 8 3.24 11.68 8.12
C LEU A 8 2.04 12.08 7.24
N SER A 9 0.84 12.01 7.83
CA SER A 9 -0.22 12.95 7.48
C SER A 9 0.37 14.35 7.63
N ALA A 10 0.18 15.16 6.61
CA ALA A 10 0.77 16.49 6.44
C ALA A 10 0.32 17.53 7.50
N THR A 11 -0.23 17.09 8.63
CA THR A 11 -0.79 17.92 9.70
C THR A 11 0.12 18.03 10.93
N GLY A 12 1.02 17.07 11.19
CA GLY A 12 1.82 17.06 12.43
C GLY A 12 3.03 18.01 12.45
N PHE A 13 3.74 18.15 11.32
CA PHE A 13 4.93 19.01 11.22
C PHE A 13 4.60 20.43 10.73
N GLY A 14 3.42 20.63 10.13
CA GLY A 14 2.96 21.94 9.67
C GLY A 14 2.56 22.88 10.81
N TYR A 15 2.10 22.33 11.95
CA TYR A 15 1.52 23.13 13.03
C TYR A 15 2.55 23.94 13.83
N TYR A 16 3.81 23.49 13.89
CA TYR A 16 4.86 24.19 14.66
C TYR A 16 5.67 25.21 13.83
N LEU A 17 5.60 25.16 12.49
CA LEU A 17 6.38 26.05 11.63
C LEU A 17 5.58 27.25 11.09
N THR A 18 4.26 27.31 11.31
CA THR A 18 3.42 28.43 10.84
C THR A 18 3.06 29.45 11.92
N THR A 19 3.33 29.20 13.21
CA THR A 19 2.86 30.09 14.29
C THR A 19 3.81 31.24 14.66
N ASP A 20 5.06 31.27 14.16
CA ASP A 20 6.03 32.31 14.56
C ASP A 20 6.65 33.13 13.41
N ALA A 21 6.30 32.84 12.15
CA ALA A 21 6.82 33.60 10.99
C ALA A 21 5.98 34.84 10.62
N GLY A 22 5.11 35.32 11.52
CA GLY A 22 4.06 36.30 11.22
C GLY A 22 4.13 37.63 11.98
N ARG A 23 5.24 37.97 12.66
CA ARG A 23 5.26 39.19 13.47
C ARG A 23 6.56 39.99 13.49
N LEU A 24 7.25 40.15 12.36
CA LEU A 24 8.26 41.22 12.22
C LEU A 24 8.36 41.70 10.75
N SER A 25 7.69 42.83 10.45
CA SER A 25 8.00 43.83 9.41
C SER A 25 6.70 44.59 9.09
N GLY A 26 6.58 45.91 9.12
CA GLY A 26 7.48 47.01 9.42
C GLY A 26 6.62 48.27 9.56
N LYS A 27 6.97 49.15 10.50
CA LYS A 27 6.29 50.42 10.75
C LYS A 27 7.16 51.54 10.17
N SER A 28 6.71 52.14 9.06
CA SER A 28 7.13 53.43 8.54
C SER A 28 6.07 53.84 7.51
N GLY A 29 5.46 55.01 7.45
CA GLY A 29 5.42 56.20 8.28
C GLY A 29 4.41 57.11 7.56
N SER A 30 3.51 57.78 8.27
CA SER A 30 2.81 58.94 7.72
C SER A 30 2.44 59.89 8.84
N VAL A 31 2.85 61.14 8.63
CA VAL A 31 2.76 62.29 9.51
C VAL A 31 1.39 62.96 9.36
N ALA A 32 0.78 63.38 10.47
CA ALA A 32 0.15 64.70 10.66
C ALA A 32 -0.73 64.72 11.93
N GLY A 33 -0.44 65.63 12.86
CA GLY A 33 -1.32 65.91 14.01
C GLY A 33 -0.56 66.42 15.25
N ILE A 34 -0.26 67.72 15.27
CA ILE A 34 0.13 68.51 16.46
C ILE A 34 -1.15 68.81 17.27
N PRO A 35 -1.17 68.77 18.63
CA PRO A 35 -0.85 69.95 19.45
C PRO A 35 0.04 69.74 20.68
N SER A 36 0.82 70.80 20.93
CA SER A 36 1.63 71.11 22.11
C SER A 36 0.87 71.20 23.44
N ASN A 37 1.55 70.89 24.54
CA ASN A 37 1.85 71.82 25.64
C ASN A 37 2.78 71.11 26.65
N HIS A 38 4.02 71.58 26.80
CA HIS A 38 4.52 72.50 27.82
C HIS A 38 4.79 71.88 29.19
N ASP A 39 6.03 72.13 29.62
CA ASP A 39 6.57 72.05 30.99
C ASP A 39 6.67 70.68 31.67
N ARG A 40 7.91 70.22 31.93
CA ARG A 40 8.62 70.62 33.16
C ARG A 40 9.97 69.89 33.28
N GLN A 41 10.97 70.69 33.64
CA GLN A 41 12.36 70.35 33.91
C GLN A 41 12.58 69.45 35.16
N GLN A 42 13.72 68.74 35.09
CA GLN A 42 14.72 68.49 36.15
C GLN A 42 14.66 67.24 37.07
N GLN A 43 15.84 66.58 37.09
CA GLN A 43 16.47 65.74 38.13
C GLN A 43 15.78 64.39 38.43
N ILE A 44 16.50 63.25 38.50
CA ILE A 44 17.50 62.92 39.51
C ILE A 44 18.49 61.87 38.97
N GLN A 45 19.78 62.04 39.25
CA GLN A 45 20.79 60.98 39.19
C GLN A 45 20.50 59.91 40.25
N GLY A 46 20.36 58.65 39.84
CA GLY A 46 20.30 57.51 40.73
C GLY A 46 21.01 56.32 40.10
N LYS A 47 22.18 55.97 40.64
CA LYS A 47 22.82 54.66 40.44
C LYS A 47 21.80 53.55 40.70
N SER A 48 21.62 52.66 39.73
CA SER A 48 21.30 51.26 40.01
C SER A 48 21.92 50.40 38.92
N SER A 49 22.93 49.68 39.35
CA SER A 49 23.47 48.44 38.80
C SER A 49 22.54 47.73 37.83
N VAL A 50 22.99 47.57 36.59
CA VAL A 50 22.52 46.53 35.67
C VAL A 50 23.01 45.18 36.23
N PRO A 51 22.13 44.25 36.64
CA PRO A 51 22.52 42.86 36.81
C PRO A 51 22.69 42.28 35.41
N GLY A 52 23.90 41.79 35.11
CA GLY A 52 24.18 41.03 33.91
C GLY A 52 23.30 39.78 33.87
N GLY A 53 22.24 39.83 33.08
CA GLY A 53 21.50 38.65 32.63
C GLY A 53 22.27 38.05 31.46
N HIS A 54 22.81 36.85 31.65
CA HIS A 54 23.27 36.02 30.55
C HIS A 54 22.06 35.61 29.70
N GLU A 55 21.68 36.43 28.72
CA GLU A 55 20.83 35.99 27.62
C GLU A 55 21.67 35.03 26.76
N GLN A 56 21.50 33.73 27.00
CA GLN A 56 21.91 32.72 26.02
C GLN A 56 21.24 33.09 24.70
N PRO A 57 22.01 33.30 23.60
CA PRO A 57 21.41 33.64 22.32
C PRO A 57 20.45 32.52 21.92
N GLU A 58 19.22 32.91 21.55
CA GLU A 58 18.20 31.99 21.04
C GLU A 58 18.82 31.06 19.97
N PRO A 59 18.67 29.73 20.11
CA PRO A 59 19.30 28.79 19.19
C PRO A 59 18.80 29.05 17.78
N SER A 60 19.74 29.10 16.83
CA SER A 60 19.43 29.35 15.42
C SER A 60 18.49 28.28 14.88
N ILE A 61 17.77 28.58 13.79
CA ILE A 61 16.91 27.60 13.11
C ILE A 61 17.71 26.34 12.74
N GLU A 62 18.97 26.49 12.33
CA GLU A 62 19.85 25.36 12.02
C GLU A 62 20.16 24.51 13.25
N ASP A 63 20.39 25.13 14.42
CA ASP A 63 20.63 24.40 15.67
C ASP A 63 19.40 23.61 16.12
N ARG A 64 18.21 24.21 15.96
CA ARG A 64 16.94 23.54 16.24
C ARG A 64 16.74 22.35 15.31
N LEU A 65 16.98 22.53 14.01
CA LEU A 65 16.89 21.44 13.02
C LEU A 65 17.89 20.32 13.32
N VAL A 66 19.14 20.62 13.70
CA VAL A 66 20.11 19.59 14.10
C VAL A 66 19.59 18.78 15.29
N LYS A 67 19.03 19.45 16.30
CA LYS A 67 18.46 18.79 17.48
C LYS A 67 17.28 17.89 17.11
N GLU A 68 16.31 18.43 16.36
CA GLU A 68 15.12 17.70 15.91
C GLU A 68 15.49 16.48 15.07
N LEU A 69 16.43 16.64 14.13
CA LEU A 69 16.88 15.52 13.31
C LEU A 69 17.43 14.38 14.16
N LYS A 70 18.31 14.69 15.13
CA LYS A 70 18.85 13.68 16.05
C LYS A 70 17.76 13.02 16.90
N GLU A 71 16.83 13.81 17.41
CA GLU A 71 15.75 13.35 18.30
C GLU A 71 14.78 12.41 17.58
N PHE A 72 14.29 12.80 16.40
CA PHE A 72 13.26 12.06 15.67
C PHE A 72 13.81 10.93 14.81
N TYR A 73 14.99 11.10 14.22
CA TYR A 73 15.52 10.16 13.24
C TYR A 73 16.80 9.46 13.68
N GLY A 74 17.46 9.89 14.76
CA GLY A 74 18.80 9.38 15.11
C GLY A 74 18.88 7.87 15.33
N LYS A 75 17.78 7.21 15.70
CA LYS A 75 17.73 5.74 15.86
C LYS A 75 17.58 4.97 14.56
N THR A 76 16.98 5.58 13.53
CA THR A 76 16.62 4.91 12.27
C THR A 76 17.28 5.55 11.05
N ILE A 77 18.11 6.57 11.22
CA ILE A 77 18.72 7.34 10.12
C ILE A 77 19.61 6.49 9.20
N SER A 78 20.12 5.35 9.69
CA SER A 78 20.82 4.37 8.85
C SER A 78 19.90 3.66 7.85
N GLU A 79 18.59 3.65 8.09
CA GLU A 79 17.60 3.01 7.21
C GLU A 79 17.25 3.92 6.03
N LYS A 80 17.25 3.38 4.82
CA LYS A 80 16.94 4.10 3.57
C LYS A 80 15.54 4.69 3.60
N SER A 81 14.59 3.98 4.18
CA SER A 81 13.21 4.44 4.42
C SER A 81 13.16 5.74 5.23
N THR A 82 14.04 5.90 6.21
CA THR A 82 14.14 7.13 7.00
C THR A 82 14.85 8.23 6.21
N GLN A 83 15.94 7.89 5.51
CA GLN A 83 16.72 8.87 4.74
C GLN A 83 15.85 9.59 3.69
N VAL A 84 14.96 8.86 2.99
CA VAL A 84 14.09 9.45 1.96
C VAL A 84 13.07 10.47 2.51
N ILE A 85 12.69 10.36 3.79
CA ILE A 85 11.76 11.31 4.45
C ILE A 85 12.39 12.70 4.52
N LEU A 86 13.71 12.77 4.67
CA LEU A 86 14.46 14.02 4.80
C LEU A 86 14.40 14.91 3.56
N LEU A 87 13.90 14.40 2.41
CA LEU A 87 13.68 15.25 1.24
C LEU A 87 12.73 16.42 1.54
N LYS A 88 11.72 16.22 2.40
CA LYS A 88 10.81 17.29 2.82
C LYS A 88 11.54 18.37 3.62
N VAL A 89 12.48 17.96 4.48
CA VAL A 89 13.33 18.87 5.25
C VAL A 89 14.28 19.62 4.34
N LYS A 90 14.93 18.93 3.38
CA LYS A 90 15.76 19.57 2.33
C LYS A 90 14.97 20.65 1.60
N LYS A 91 13.79 20.32 1.06
CA LYS A 91 12.92 21.27 0.35
C LYS A 91 12.43 22.43 1.25
N PHE A 92 12.31 22.21 2.56
CA PHE A 92 12.00 23.28 3.51
C PHE A 92 13.18 24.24 3.67
N VAL A 93 14.38 23.73 3.95
CA VAL A 93 15.60 24.56 4.08
C VAL A 93 15.89 25.32 2.79
N MET A 94 15.74 24.70 1.63
CA MET A 94 15.89 25.36 0.33
C MET A 94 14.89 26.49 0.09
N ARG A 95 13.66 26.39 0.59
CA ARG A 95 12.68 27.49 0.52
C ARG A 95 13.00 28.63 1.46
N LEU A 96 13.54 28.33 2.64
CA LEU A 96 13.97 29.36 3.60
C LEU A 96 15.22 30.10 3.14
N TYR A 97 16.12 29.41 2.45
CA TYR A 97 17.39 29.96 1.99
C TYR A 97 17.57 29.67 0.48
N PRO A 98 16.95 30.45 -0.42
CA PRO A 98 16.97 30.17 -1.86
C PRO A 98 18.37 30.14 -2.50
N GLU A 99 19.28 30.99 -2.01
CA GLU A 99 20.64 31.14 -2.58
C GLU A 99 21.62 30.04 -2.10
N ASP A 100 21.41 29.45 -0.92
CA ASP A 100 22.41 28.60 -0.24
C ASP A 100 21.81 27.40 0.52
N GLY A 101 20.53 27.12 0.32
CA GLY A 101 19.80 26.16 1.13
C GLY A 101 20.28 24.72 1.00
N GLU A 102 20.87 24.35 -0.13
CA GLU A 102 21.46 23.01 -0.31
C GLU A 102 22.72 22.82 0.56
N ASN A 103 23.64 23.79 0.56
CA ASN A 103 24.82 23.74 1.41
C ASN A 103 24.44 23.81 2.89
N ARG A 104 23.46 24.65 3.25
CA ARG A 104 22.94 24.73 4.63
C ARG A 104 22.33 23.42 5.08
N PHE A 105 21.50 22.80 4.25
CA PHE A 105 20.93 21.49 4.56
C PHE A 105 22.03 20.43 4.74
N TYR A 106 23.04 20.41 3.87
CA TYR A 106 24.18 19.51 4.02
C TYR A 106 24.96 19.76 5.32
N ASN A 107 25.18 21.02 5.70
CA ASN A 107 25.85 21.36 6.97
C ASN A 107 25.02 20.93 8.19
N ILE A 108 23.70 21.11 8.15
CA ILE A 108 22.78 20.59 9.17
C ILE A 108 22.91 19.07 9.27
N LEU A 109 22.92 18.36 8.13
CA LEU A 109 23.12 16.91 8.10
C LEU A 109 24.48 16.51 8.67
N LYS A 110 25.59 17.16 8.31
CA LYS A 110 26.92 16.83 8.85
C LYS A 110 27.01 17.06 10.35
N ARG A 111 26.31 18.07 10.89
CA ARG A 111 26.23 18.32 12.34
C ARG A 111 25.34 17.31 13.07
N ALA A 112 24.31 16.79 12.38
CA ALA A 112 23.39 15.80 12.91
C ALA A 112 23.97 14.37 12.86
N PHE A 113 24.49 13.99 11.70
CA PHE A 113 24.87 12.63 11.31
C PHE A 113 26.15 12.67 10.44
N PRO A 114 27.31 12.94 11.05
CA PRO A 114 28.55 13.23 10.31
C PRO A 114 28.93 12.11 9.31
N ASP A 115 28.76 10.86 9.71
CA ASP A 115 29.16 9.69 8.93
C ASP A 115 28.16 9.34 7.81
N LEU A 116 26.90 9.77 7.94
CA LEU A 116 25.82 9.42 7.00
C LEU A 116 25.44 10.54 6.04
N ALA A 117 25.86 11.78 6.29
CA ALA A 117 25.42 12.94 5.51
C ALA A 117 25.64 12.78 3.99
N ASP A 118 26.81 12.26 3.57
CA ASP A 118 27.13 12.06 2.16
C ASP A 118 26.25 10.99 1.51
N GLU A 119 25.96 9.93 2.26
CA GLU A 119 25.08 8.84 1.84
C GLU A 119 23.63 9.34 1.70
N ILE A 120 23.13 10.06 2.71
CA ILE A 120 21.80 10.66 2.72
C ILE A 120 21.64 11.56 1.49
N MET A 121 22.62 12.44 1.21
CA MET A 121 22.56 13.31 0.03
C MET A 121 22.47 12.52 -1.28
N LYS A 122 23.19 11.39 -1.40
CA LYS A 122 23.09 10.51 -2.59
C LYS A 122 21.71 9.87 -2.72
N VAL A 123 21.13 9.40 -1.61
CA VAL A 123 19.78 8.81 -1.61
C VAL A 123 18.73 9.86 -1.99
N LEU A 124 18.83 11.08 -1.43
CA LEU A 124 17.93 12.17 -1.76
C LEU A 124 18.04 12.59 -3.23
N ALA A 125 19.25 12.65 -3.80
CA ALA A 125 19.46 12.96 -5.21
C ALA A 125 18.83 11.90 -6.13
N LYS A 126 18.90 10.61 -5.78
CA LYS A 126 18.18 9.54 -6.50
C LYS A 126 16.67 9.74 -6.42
N LEU A 127 16.15 10.08 -5.23
CA LEU A 127 14.73 10.32 -5.01
C LEU A 127 14.20 11.52 -5.79
N GLU A 128 14.97 12.60 -5.89
CA GLU A 128 14.62 13.78 -6.70
C GLU A 128 14.54 13.42 -8.20
N LYS A 129 15.47 12.58 -8.71
CA LYS A 129 15.39 12.08 -10.09
C LYS A 129 14.16 11.20 -10.31
N TYR A 130 13.86 10.32 -9.37
CA TYR A 130 12.64 9.49 -9.42
C TYR A 130 11.36 10.34 -9.38
N GLN A 131 11.28 11.35 -8.50
CA GLN A 131 10.14 12.27 -8.44
C GLN A 131 9.95 13.05 -9.73
N ARG A 132 11.05 13.54 -10.30
CA ARG A 132 11.03 14.22 -11.60
C ARG A 132 10.54 13.30 -12.72
N TRP A 133 11.03 12.07 -12.76
CA TRP A 133 10.54 11.08 -13.71
C TRP A 133 9.03 10.85 -13.56
N MET A 134 8.52 10.76 -12.32
CA MET A 134 7.07 10.63 -12.09
C MET A 134 6.29 11.86 -12.60
N GLU A 135 6.81 13.07 -12.38
CA GLU A 135 6.19 14.32 -12.85
C GLU A 135 6.18 14.39 -14.39
N GLU A 136 7.30 14.09 -15.03
CA GLU A 136 7.44 14.05 -16.48
C GLU A 136 6.55 12.99 -17.15
N ASN A 137 6.21 11.92 -16.41
CA ASN A 137 5.39 10.80 -16.90
C ASN A 137 3.97 10.82 -16.32
N ALA A 138 3.54 11.88 -15.64
CA ALA A 138 2.27 11.93 -14.92
C ALA A 138 1.06 11.62 -15.82
N ASP A 139 1.04 12.18 -17.03
CA ASP A 139 -0.03 11.95 -18.00
C ASP A 139 -0.09 10.49 -18.46
N ALA A 140 1.06 9.88 -18.77
CA ALA A 140 1.12 8.47 -19.15
C ALA A 140 0.67 7.57 -18.00
N LEU A 141 1.18 7.83 -16.78
CA LEU A 141 0.83 7.10 -15.57
C LEU A 141 -0.66 7.22 -15.19
N SER A 142 -1.32 8.33 -15.54
CA SER A 142 -2.75 8.52 -15.28
C SER A 142 -3.66 7.71 -16.21
N ARG A 143 -3.17 7.35 -17.39
CA ARG A 143 -3.91 6.57 -18.40
C ARG A 143 -3.75 5.06 -18.22
N MET A 144 -2.73 4.64 -17.47
CA MET A 144 -2.48 3.23 -17.15
C MET A 144 -3.52 2.70 -16.17
N ASN A 145 -3.85 1.41 -16.30
CA ASN A 145 -4.59 0.75 -15.23
C ASN A 145 -3.68 0.54 -14.00
N SER A 146 -4.28 0.25 -12.84
CA SER A 146 -3.55 0.14 -11.57
C SER A 146 -2.35 -0.82 -11.64
N VAL A 147 -2.46 -1.93 -12.37
CA VAL A 147 -1.40 -2.95 -12.47
C VAL A 147 -0.21 -2.44 -13.25
N GLU A 148 -0.48 -1.92 -14.45
CA GLU A 148 0.54 -1.42 -15.37
C GLU A 148 1.31 -0.29 -14.69
N LYS A 149 0.57 0.62 -14.05
CA LYS A 149 1.15 1.71 -13.29
C LYS A 149 2.08 1.18 -12.19
N GLN A 150 1.60 0.25 -11.36
CA GLN A 150 2.35 -0.22 -10.20
C GLN A 150 3.56 -1.09 -10.59
N GLY A 151 3.41 -1.93 -11.62
CA GLY A 151 4.54 -2.66 -12.21
C GLY A 151 5.62 -1.72 -12.72
N LEU A 152 5.24 -0.69 -13.48
CA LEU A 152 6.18 0.31 -13.99
C LEU A 152 6.82 1.12 -12.86
N LEU A 153 6.04 1.54 -11.85
CA LEU A 153 6.58 2.22 -10.67
C LEU A 153 7.61 1.34 -9.96
N TRP A 154 7.33 0.04 -9.78
CA TRP A 154 8.25 -0.89 -9.14
C TRP A 154 9.54 -1.11 -9.95
N GLU A 155 9.42 -1.25 -11.28
CA GLU A 155 10.58 -1.33 -12.17
C GLU A 155 11.47 -0.10 -12.05
N ARG A 156 10.87 1.10 -12.06
CA ARG A 156 11.61 2.36 -11.90
C ARG A 156 12.23 2.51 -10.52
N ARG A 157 11.52 2.14 -9.47
CA ARG A 157 12.07 2.13 -8.10
C ARG A 157 13.31 1.23 -8.03
N LYS A 158 13.26 0.02 -8.61
CA LYS A 158 14.42 -0.88 -8.70
C LYS A 158 15.54 -0.32 -9.57
N GLU A 159 15.23 0.37 -10.66
CA GLU A 159 16.25 1.03 -11.50
C GLU A 159 17.02 2.13 -10.74
N PHE A 160 16.32 2.95 -9.95
CA PHE A 160 16.96 4.03 -9.19
C PHE A 160 17.66 3.55 -7.91
N PHE A 161 17.05 2.60 -7.20
CA PHE A 161 17.43 2.24 -5.84
C PHE A 161 18.02 0.82 -5.70
N GLY A 162 17.91 -0.03 -6.71
CA GLY A 162 18.36 -1.42 -6.62
C GLY A 162 17.65 -2.15 -5.48
N ASP A 163 18.43 -2.84 -4.65
CA ASP A 163 17.94 -3.60 -3.51
C ASP A 163 17.34 -2.72 -2.40
N ASP A 164 17.77 -1.44 -2.31
CA ASP A 164 17.24 -0.48 -1.35
C ASP A 164 15.74 -0.16 -1.60
N ALA A 165 15.21 -0.47 -2.80
CA ALA A 165 13.82 -0.21 -3.14
C ALA A 165 12.84 -0.92 -2.19
N SER A 166 13.11 -2.17 -1.79
CA SER A 166 12.24 -2.88 -0.85
C SER A 166 12.25 -2.28 0.56
N GLU A 167 13.33 -1.65 0.96
CA GLU A 167 13.44 -0.98 2.25
C GLU A 167 12.67 0.35 2.23
N ILE A 168 12.89 1.15 1.19
CA ILE A 168 12.26 2.48 1.02
C ILE A 168 10.74 2.38 0.92
N TRP A 169 10.23 1.39 0.21
CA TRP A 169 8.79 1.14 0.04
C TRP A 169 8.28 -0.05 0.88
N SER A 170 8.94 -0.34 2.00
CA SER A 170 8.64 -1.48 2.87
C SER A 170 7.19 -1.54 3.36
N GLU A 171 6.55 -0.40 3.64
CA GLU A 171 5.13 -0.38 4.01
C GLU A 171 4.22 -0.89 2.88
N GLU A 172 4.53 -0.56 1.62
CA GLU A 172 3.77 -1.03 0.46
C GLU A 172 3.94 -2.55 0.30
N VAL A 173 5.16 -3.04 0.49
CA VAL A 173 5.50 -4.47 0.49
C VAL A 173 4.80 -5.21 1.64
N LEU A 174 4.85 -4.69 2.85
CA LEU A 174 4.18 -5.27 4.03
C LEU A 174 2.66 -5.27 3.87
N ALA A 175 2.10 -4.19 3.31
CA ALA A 175 0.67 -4.13 3.04
C ALA A 175 0.27 -5.17 1.96
N TYR A 176 1.10 -5.38 0.94
CA TYR A 176 0.92 -6.44 -0.04
C TYR A 176 0.93 -7.84 0.60
N GLU A 177 1.95 -8.15 1.38
CA GLU A 177 2.04 -9.45 2.06
C GLU A 177 0.89 -9.66 3.05
N LYS A 178 0.46 -8.61 3.75
CA LYS A 178 -0.71 -8.68 4.64
C LYS A 178 -2.01 -8.97 3.88
N ARG A 179 -2.25 -8.31 2.73
CA ARG A 179 -3.43 -8.60 1.88
C ARG A 179 -3.42 -10.06 1.42
N LYS A 180 -2.26 -10.54 0.97
CA LYS A 180 -2.07 -11.93 0.54
C LYS A 180 -2.31 -12.92 1.67
N GLN A 181 -1.85 -12.61 2.88
CA GLN A 181 -2.09 -13.42 4.07
C GLN A 181 -3.57 -13.47 4.43
N ASN A 182 -4.26 -12.32 4.47
CA ASN A 182 -5.70 -12.27 4.75
C ASN A 182 -6.52 -13.16 3.79
N VAL A 183 -6.18 -13.14 2.49
CA VAL A 183 -6.86 -14.00 1.51
C VAL A 183 -6.56 -15.48 1.77
N ARG A 184 -5.33 -15.84 2.13
CA ARG A 184 -5.00 -17.23 2.50
C ARG A 184 -5.76 -17.69 3.74
N ASP A 185 -5.79 -16.86 4.77
CA ASP A 185 -6.49 -17.18 6.02
C ASP A 185 -8.00 -17.36 5.77
N ALA A 186 -8.59 -16.53 4.91
CA ALA A 186 -9.98 -16.68 4.48
C ALA A 186 -10.21 -18.01 3.74
N LEU A 187 -9.31 -18.39 2.83
CA LEU A 187 -9.41 -19.68 2.12
C LEU A 187 -9.29 -20.87 3.08
N ASP A 188 -8.34 -20.84 4.00
CA ASP A 188 -8.15 -21.87 5.01
C ASP A 188 -9.35 -21.97 5.96
N PHE A 189 -10.00 -20.85 6.27
CA PHE A 189 -11.24 -20.83 7.05
C PHE A 189 -12.39 -21.49 6.28
N LEU A 190 -12.60 -21.10 5.02
CA LEU A 190 -13.67 -21.66 4.18
C LEU A 190 -13.50 -23.16 3.94
N ASP A 191 -12.26 -23.64 3.87
CA ASP A 191 -11.95 -25.05 3.73
C ASP A 191 -12.30 -25.88 4.97
N LYS A 192 -12.21 -25.28 6.17
CA LYS A 192 -12.51 -25.96 7.45
C LYS A 192 -13.96 -25.79 7.91
N ALA A 193 -14.71 -24.88 7.30
CA ALA A 193 -16.08 -24.56 7.69
C ALA A 193 -17.09 -25.54 7.04
N ASP A 194 -17.16 -26.76 7.56
CA ASP A 194 -18.05 -27.81 7.04
C ASP A 194 -19.55 -27.52 7.26
N ASP A 195 -19.88 -26.65 8.21
CA ASP A 195 -21.23 -26.24 8.57
C ASP A 195 -21.76 -25.05 7.74
N ILE A 196 -20.89 -24.37 6.98
CA ILE A 196 -21.26 -23.23 6.14
C ILE A 196 -21.62 -23.74 4.73
N PRO A 197 -22.83 -23.44 4.22
CA PRO A 197 -23.25 -23.85 2.89
C PRO A 197 -22.47 -23.12 1.78
N ILE A 198 -22.33 -23.75 0.61
CA ILE A 198 -21.53 -23.26 -0.53
C ILE A 198 -21.83 -21.83 -0.97
N HIS A 199 -23.07 -21.36 -0.83
CA HIS A 199 -23.46 -20.00 -1.21
C HIS A 199 -22.89 -18.96 -0.24
N GLU A 200 -22.97 -19.22 1.06
CA GLU A 200 -22.40 -18.35 2.07
C GLU A 200 -20.86 -18.37 2.02
N LYS A 201 -20.26 -19.53 1.71
CA LYS A 201 -18.83 -19.62 1.39
C LYS A 201 -18.43 -18.73 0.22
N LEU A 202 -19.27 -18.66 -0.83
CA LEU A 202 -19.01 -17.80 -1.98
C LEU A 202 -19.08 -16.32 -1.62
N ASP A 203 -20.07 -15.91 -0.83
CA ASP A 203 -20.22 -14.53 -0.36
C ASP A 203 -19.03 -14.10 0.50
N LEU A 204 -18.61 -14.94 1.45
CA LEU A 204 -17.45 -14.70 2.30
C LEU A 204 -16.15 -14.64 1.49
N TYR A 205 -15.99 -15.52 0.50
CA TYR A 205 -14.85 -15.51 -0.42
C TYR A 205 -14.79 -14.22 -1.24
N GLN A 206 -15.90 -13.82 -1.86
CA GLN A 206 -15.97 -12.61 -2.67
C GLN A 206 -15.71 -11.36 -1.81
N THR A 207 -16.29 -11.30 -0.61
CA THR A 207 -16.05 -10.22 0.35
C THR A 207 -14.57 -10.14 0.74
N SER A 208 -13.95 -11.26 1.12
CA SER A 208 -12.55 -11.30 1.55
C SER A 208 -11.58 -10.81 0.47
N ILE A 209 -11.79 -11.23 -0.79
CA ILE A 209 -10.95 -10.78 -1.91
C ILE A 209 -11.22 -9.31 -2.24
N GLN A 210 -12.48 -8.87 -2.16
CA GLN A 210 -12.84 -7.49 -2.43
C GLN A 210 -12.26 -6.54 -1.37
N GLU A 211 -12.38 -6.87 -0.09
CA GLU A 211 -11.75 -6.12 1.01
C GLU A 211 -10.23 -6.09 0.88
N ALA A 212 -9.61 -7.20 0.49
CA ALA A 212 -8.19 -7.25 0.26
C ALA A 212 -7.77 -6.32 -0.88
N TYR A 213 -8.45 -6.36 -2.04
CA TYR A 213 -7.89 -5.80 -3.26
C TYR A 213 -8.57 -4.57 -3.86
N GLN A 214 -9.81 -4.20 -3.48
CA GLN A 214 -10.61 -3.17 -4.16
C GLN A 214 -9.91 -1.80 -4.27
N ASN A 215 -9.13 -1.42 -3.26
CA ASN A 215 -8.39 -0.15 -3.21
C ASN A 215 -6.87 -0.37 -3.22
N SER A 216 -6.41 -1.46 -3.82
CA SER A 216 -4.99 -1.85 -3.85
C SER A 216 -4.40 -1.80 -5.27
N PRO A 217 -3.06 -1.79 -5.39
CA PRO A 217 -2.37 -2.10 -6.64
C PRO A 217 -2.88 -3.39 -7.32
N GLU A 218 -3.31 -4.37 -6.54
CA GLU A 218 -3.75 -5.68 -7.00
C GLU A 218 -5.24 -5.75 -7.38
N ALA A 219 -5.96 -4.63 -7.47
CA ALA A 219 -7.39 -4.60 -7.79
C ALA A 219 -7.78 -5.35 -9.09
N TYR A 220 -6.85 -5.55 -10.02
CA TYR A 220 -7.04 -6.37 -11.22
C TYR A 220 -7.37 -7.84 -10.96
N VAL A 221 -6.96 -8.38 -9.80
CA VAL A 221 -7.31 -9.73 -9.35
C VAL A 221 -8.83 -9.90 -9.38
N LEU A 222 -9.59 -8.85 -9.03
CA LEU A 222 -11.05 -8.81 -9.04
C LEU A 222 -11.66 -8.95 -10.44
N GLN A 223 -10.89 -8.62 -11.49
CA GLN A 223 -11.35 -8.70 -12.87
C GLN A 223 -11.12 -10.09 -13.48
N ASN A 224 -10.24 -10.91 -12.88
CA ASN A 224 -9.89 -12.22 -13.40
C ASN A 224 -10.86 -13.31 -12.91
N LYS A 225 -12.07 -13.30 -13.49
CA LYS A 225 -13.17 -14.22 -13.14
C LYS A 225 -12.80 -15.69 -13.26
N ASP A 226 -11.97 -16.04 -14.25
CA ASP A 226 -11.49 -17.42 -14.46
C ASP A 226 -10.59 -17.89 -13.31
N MET A 227 -9.69 -17.03 -12.82
CA MET A 227 -8.88 -17.33 -11.64
C MET A 227 -9.74 -17.37 -10.37
N LEU A 228 -10.62 -16.39 -10.17
CA LEU A 228 -11.48 -16.33 -8.98
C LEU A 228 -12.35 -17.59 -8.85
N ALA A 229 -12.91 -18.07 -9.96
CA ALA A 229 -13.68 -19.32 -9.98
C ALA A 229 -12.78 -20.54 -9.74
N LYS A 230 -11.59 -20.61 -10.34
CA LYS A 230 -10.66 -21.73 -10.13
C LYS A 230 -10.24 -21.87 -8.67
N VAL A 231 -9.94 -20.75 -8.00
CA VAL A 231 -9.57 -20.75 -6.58
C VAL A 231 -10.76 -21.19 -5.72
N PHE A 232 -11.95 -20.63 -5.94
CA PHE A 232 -13.14 -21.00 -5.18
C PHE A 232 -13.50 -22.48 -5.35
N PHE A 233 -13.52 -23.00 -6.58
CA PHE A 233 -13.73 -24.43 -6.84
C PHE A 233 -12.55 -25.30 -6.38
N GLY A 234 -11.40 -24.72 -6.03
CA GLY A 234 -10.25 -25.44 -5.51
C GLY A 234 -10.31 -25.72 -4.01
N ILE A 235 -11.29 -25.15 -3.29
CA ILE A 235 -11.52 -25.40 -1.87
C ILE A 235 -12.11 -26.81 -1.71
N ASP A 236 -11.58 -27.63 -0.80
CA ASP A 236 -11.97 -29.03 -0.67
C ASP A 236 -13.39 -29.15 -0.12
N SER A 237 -13.75 -28.33 0.87
CA SER A 237 -15.12 -28.30 1.42
C SER A 237 -16.18 -27.93 0.37
N VAL A 238 -15.83 -27.07 -0.59
CA VAL A 238 -16.67 -26.72 -1.74
C VAL A 238 -16.83 -27.93 -2.67
N GLN A 239 -15.75 -28.66 -2.94
CA GLN A 239 -15.81 -29.86 -3.76
C GLN A 239 -16.63 -30.97 -3.11
N ASP A 240 -16.55 -31.13 -1.80
CA ASP A 240 -17.27 -32.18 -1.08
C ASP A 240 -18.78 -31.93 -1.05
N GLU A 241 -19.20 -30.68 -0.83
CA GLU A 241 -20.61 -30.31 -0.96
C GLU A 241 -21.10 -30.54 -2.41
N LEU A 242 -20.35 -30.11 -3.43
CA LEU A 242 -20.71 -30.36 -4.83
C LEU A 242 -20.82 -31.86 -5.15
N LYS A 243 -19.94 -32.71 -4.60
CA LYS A 243 -19.99 -34.17 -4.79
C LYS A 243 -21.23 -34.79 -4.16
N SER A 244 -21.71 -34.23 -3.04
CA SER A 244 -22.92 -34.70 -2.35
C SER A 244 -24.22 -34.47 -3.14
N LEU A 245 -24.24 -33.42 -3.98
CA LEU A 245 -25.38 -33.10 -4.85
C LEU A 245 -25.54 -34.11 -6.00
N ASP A 246 -26.79 -34.33 -6.41
CA ASP A 246 -27.06 -35.10 -7.63
C ASP A 246 -26.52 -34.37 -8.88
N PRO A 247 -26.30 -35.07 -10.00
CA PRO A 247 -25.66 -34.48 -11.18
C PRO A 247 -26.35 -33.23 -11.75
N GLU A 248 -27.68 -33.14 -11.63
CA GLU A 248 -28.44 -32.00 -12.14
C GLU A 248 -28.39 -30.83 -11.16
N GLN A 249 -28.57 -31.10 -9.85
CA GLN A 249 -28.38 -30.11 -8.79
C GLN A 249 -26.98 -29.50 -8.81
N ARG A 250 -25.95 -30.35 -8.89
CA ARG A 250 -24.55 -29.93 -9.02
C ARG A 250 -24.33 -29.01 -10.22
N ARG A 251 -24.96 -29.32 -11.35
CA ARG A 251 -24.87 -28.50 -12.58
C ARG A 251 -25.53 -27.14 -12.38
N VAL A 252 -26.68 -27.09 -11.74
CA VAL A 252 -27.38 -25.84 -11.41
C VAL A 252 -26.49 -25.00 -10.49
N GLU A 253 -25.93 -25.61 -9.45
CA GLU A 253 -25.11 -24.94 -8.44
C GLU A 253 -23.82 -24.36 -9.03
N ILE A 254 -23.09 -25.14 -9.85
CA ILE A 254 -21.90 -24.64 -10.56
C ILE A 254 -22.23 -23.45 -11.47
N ASN A 255 -23.39 -23.45 -12.13
CA ASN A 255 -23.78 -22.35 -13.00
C ASN A 255 -24.21 -21.11 -12.20
N ARG A 256 -24.83 -21.30 -11.03
CA ARG A 256 -25.15 -20.22 -10.09
C ARG A 256 -23.88 -19.51 -9.63
N ILE A 257 -22.91 -20.27 -9.10
CA ILE A 257 -21.59 -19.78 -8.67
C ILE A 257 -20.90 -18.99 -9.79
N ARG A 258 -20.83 -19.55 -11.00
CA ARG A 258 -20.23 -18.84 -12.16
C ARG A 258 -20.99 -17.55 -12.50
N SER A 259 -22.30 -17.55 -12.38
CA SER A 259 -23.09 -16.32 -12.61
C SER A 259 -22.76 -15.25 -11.57
N GLU A 260 -22.65 -15.62 -10.29
CA GLU A 260 -22.37 -14.71 -9.18
C GLU A 260 -20.94 -14.17 -9.19
N ILE A 261 -19.96 -14.96 -9.67
CA ILE A 261 -18.60 -14.47 -9.97
C ILE A 261 -18.59 -13.50 -11.18
N GLY A 262 -19.69 -13.41 -11.93
CA GLY A 262 -19.89 -12.42 -12.98
C GLY A 262 -19.60 -12.90 -14.39
N PHE A 263 -19.62 -14.22 -14.65
CA PHE A 263 -19.50 -14.73 -16.02
C PHE A 263 -20.73 -14.36 -16.87
N PRO A 264 -20.54 -13.93 -18.13
CA PRO A 264 -21.66 -13.51 -18.96
C PRO A 264 -22.54 -14.70 -19.37
N LYS A 265 -23.86 -14.47 -19.46
CA LYS A 265 -24.88 -15.49 -19.73
C LYS A 265 -24.62 -16.33 -20.99
N ASN A 266 -23.95 -15.76 -22.00
CA ASN A 266 -23.58 -16.48 -23.22
C ASN A 266 -22.48 -17.54 -23.00
N ARG A 267 -21.50 -17.31 -22.12
CA ARG A 267 -20.51 -18.32 -21.70
C ARG A 267 -21.15 -19.41 -20.86
N LEU A 268 -22.08 -19.04 -19.97
CA LEU A 268 -22.84 -20.01 -19.16
C LEU A 268 -23.66 -20.97 -20.04
N LYS A 269 -24.32 -20.47 -21.09
CA LYS A 269 -25.04 -21.31 -22.07
C LYS A 269 -24.11 -22.27 -22.81
N LYS A 270 -22.92 -21.82 -23.24
CA LYS A 270 -21.95 -22.71 -23.91
C LYS A 270 -21.48 -23.83 -23.00
N TRP A 271 -21.20 -23.54 -21.72
CA TRP A 271 -20.81 -24.56 -20.75
C TRP A 271 -21.95 -25.50 -20.39
N SER A 272 -23.19 -25.02 -20.27
CA SER A 272 -24.33 -25.89 -20.04
C SER A 272 -24.54 -26.84 -21.22
N SER A 273 -24.46 -26.36 -22.46
CA SER A 273 -24.54 -27.20 -23.67
C SER A 273 -23.42 -28.24 -23.73
N ALA A 274 -22.16 -27.85 -23.52
CA ALA A 274 -21.03 -28.78 -23.54
C ALA A 274 -21.11 -29.85 -22.44
N THR A 275 -21.58 -29.46 -21.25
CA THR A 275 -21.78 -30.39 -20.12
C THR A 275 -22.95 -31.33 -20.36
N ASN A 276 -24.05 -30.84 -20.96
CA ASN A 276 -25.20 -31.66 -21.36
C ASN A 276 -24.82 -32.70 -22.43
N ILE A 277 -23.98 -32.34 -23.39
CA ILE A 277 -23.46 -33.29 -24.39
C ILE A 277 -22.65 -34.39 -23.70
N ARG A 278 -21.77 -34.03 -22.75
CA ARG A 278 -20.93 -34.98 -22.02
C ARG A 278 -21.73 -35.88 -21.09
N SER A 279 -22.75 -35.34 -20.40
CA SER A 279 -23.65 -36.12 -19.54
C SER A 279 -24.56 -37.04 -20.35
N ALA A 280 -25.09 -36.58 -21.50
CA ALA A 280 -25.88 -37.42 -22.41
C ALA A 280 -25.03 -38.51 -23.08
N ALA A 281 -23.77 -38.24 -23.39
CA ALA A 281 -22.82 -39.25 -23.86
C ALA A 281 -22.53 -40.29 -22.76
N GLY A 282 -22.31 -39.84 -21.51
CA GLY A 282 -22.15 -40.73 -20.36
C GLY A 282 -23.38 -41.60 -20.08
N LYS A 283 -24.60 -41.04 -20.09
CA LYS A 283 -25.85 -41.79 -19.92
C LYS A 283 -26.10 -42.82 -21.03
N ARG A 284 -25.65 -42.54 -22.27
CA ARG A 284 -25.72 -43.49 -23.39
C ARG A 284 -24.64 -44.58 -23.32
N ALA A 285 -23.44 -44.24 -22.88
CA ALA A 285 -22.32 -45.18 -22.80
C ALA A 285 -22.40 -46.13 -21.58
N TRP A 286 -23.02 -45.68 -20.48
CA TRP A 286 -23.06 -46.42 -19.21
C TRP A 286 -23.79 -47.79 -19.27
N PRO A 287 -24.98 -47.92 -19.89
CA PRO A 287 -25.63 -49.21 -20.07
C PRO A 287 -24.79 -50.18 -20.93
N THR A 288 -24.17 -49.66 -21.99
CA THR A 288 -23.32 -50.41 -22.93
C THR A 288 -22.03 -50.91 -22.27
N TRP A 289 -21.39 -50.08 -21.45
CA TRP A 289 -20.24 -50.50 -20.64
C TRP A 289 -20.62 -51.56 -19.61
N LYS A 290 -21.78 -51.39 -18.95
CA LYS A 290 -22.28 -52.32 -17.91
C LYS A 290 -22.73 -53.68 -18.49
N SER A 291 -23.19 -53.74 -19.74
CA SER A 291 -23.49 -55.00 -20.43
C SER A 291 -22.22 -55.69 -20.90
N ALA A 292 -21.29 -54.95 -21.51
CA ALA A 292 -19.99 -55.48 -21.96
C ALA A 292 -19.17 -56.08 -20.79
N ASN A 293 -19.14 -55.39 -19.64
CA ASN A 293 -18.41 -55.87 -18.47
C ASN A 293 -19.04 -57.13 -17.85
N ARG A 294 -20.37 -57.25 -17.83
CA ARG A 294 -21.08 -58.48 -17.41
C ARG A 294 -20.81 -59.65 -18.35
N GLN A 295 -20.74 -59.39 -19.66
CA GLN A 295 -20.44 -60.40 -20.66
C GLN A 295 -19.00 -60.92 -20.52
N GLN A 296 -18.06 -60.03 -20.22
CA GLN A 296 -16.66 -60.38 -19.99
C GLN A 296 -16.46 -61.20 -18.70
N GLN A 297 -17.22 -60.91 -17.64
CA GLN A 297 -17.22 -61.72 -16.41
C GLN A 297 -17.84 -63.11 -16.60
N SER A 298 -18.91 -63.22 -17.39
CA SER A 298 -19.53 -64.49 -17.80
C SER A 298 -18.56 -65.40 -18.58
N LEU A 299 -17.78 -64.82 -19.48
CA LEU A 299 -16.78 -65.55 -20.26
C LEU A 299 -15.61 -66.02 -19.38
N LYS A 300 -15.17 -65.22 -18.41
CA LYS A 300 -14.14 -65.63 -17.43
C LYS A 300 -14.64 -66.72 -16.47
N GLY A 301 -15.91 -66.70 -16.09
CA GLY A 301 -16.53 -67.73 -15.24
C GLY A 301 -16.79 -69.08 -15.94
N LYS A 302 -16.90 -69.09 -17.28
CA LYS A 302 -17.02 -70.33 -18.06
C LYS A 302 -15.69 -71.05 -18.32
N HIS A 303 -14.56 -70.34 -18.22
CA HIS A 303 -13.22 -70.92 -18.41
C HIS A 303 -12.53 -71.36 -17.10
N SER A 304 -13.23 -71.33 -15.96
CA SER A 304 -12.69 -71.66 -14.64
C SER A 304 -13.29 -72.93 -14.01
N LYS A 305 -13.98 -73.78 -14.79
CA LYS A 305 -14.24 -75.17 -14.39
C LYS A 305 -13.18 -76.10 -15.01
N PRO A 306 -12.19 -76.60 -14.25
CA PRO A 306 -11.45 -77.77 -14.66
C PRO A 306 -12.38 -79.01 -14.58
N ALA A 307 -12.19 -79.94 -15.51
CA ALA A 307 -12.74 -81.28 -15.46
C ALA A 307 -12.11 -82.07 -14.29
#